data_AF-A0A8C5CXY4-F1
#
_entry.id   AF-A0A8C5CXY4-F1
#
_cell.length_a   1.000
_cell.length_b   1.000
_cell.length_c   1.000
_cell.angle_alpha   90.00
_cell.angle_beta   90.00
_cell.angle_gamma   90.00
#
_symmetry.space_group_name_H-M   'P 1'
#
loop_
_entity.id
_entity.type
_entity.pdbx_description
1 polymer ?
#
loop_
_entity_poly.entity_id
_entity_poly.type
_entity_poly.pdbx_seq_one_letter_code
_entity_poly.pdbx_strand_id
1 'polypeptide(L)'
;CTSVAVVCTLRCVVRCSSQLGGLTLLALGIWASADGGSFLQTLGTYSTQAMQFLNVGFFCIAVGVVLALLGLLGFWAAHRESKCLLLMFFSIVLIIFIAEVAAAVVALAYSSFAEGILRAWATPALKEQYGNDPVVTKIWNTTMTELKCCGFTNYTDFEDSRFTRDNNGSLPEDCCLGNGTYCSPQRALKDNVEGCFEELLELVQTNADVVGGVAAGIGAMEIAAMVVSIYLYCHLDNRETIKA
;
A
#
# COMPACT_ATOMS: atom_id res chain seq x y z
N CYS A 1 -6.70 -39.59 10.25
CA CYS A 1 -5.24 -39.41 10.09
C CYS A 1 -4.85 -38.60 8.85
N THR A 2 -5.47 -38.82 7.70
CA THR A 2 -5.23 -38.03 6.46
C THR A 2 -5.56 -36.54 6.59
N SER A 3 -6.64 -36.16 7.29
CA SER A 3 -6.98 -34.73 7.53
C SER A 3 -6.02 -34.00 8.47
N VAL A 4 -5.34 -34.73 9.38
CA VAL A 4 -4.36 -34.13 10.31
C VAL A 4 -3.02 -33.92 9.60
N ALA A 5 -2.64 -34.82 8.70
CA ALA A 5 -1.46 -34.68 7.85
C ALA A 5 -1.62 -33.49 6.89
N VAL A 6 -2.77 -33.33 6.21
CA VAL A 6 -3.02 -32.20 5.30
C VAL A 6 -3.04 -30.86 6.07
N VAL A 7 -3.65 -30.81 7.25
CA VAL A 7 -3.64 -29.61 8.10
C VAL A 7 -2.22 -29.31 8.63
N CYS A 8 -1.42 -30.32 8.99
CA CYS A 8 -0.01 -30.12 9.38
C CYS A 8 0.88 -29.71 8.20
N THR A 9 0.65 -30.24 6.99
CA THR A 9 1.39 -29.87 5.78
C THR A 9 1.03 -28.44 5.34
N LEU A 10 -0.26 -28.06 5.41
CA LEU A 10 -0.69 -26.67 5.19
C LEU A 10 -0.12 -25.73 6.26
N ARG A 11 -0.12 -26.16 7.54
CA ARG A 11 0.46 -25.43 8.68
C ARG A 11 1.98 -25.25 8.52
N CYS A 12 2.71 -26.19 7.91
CA CYS A 12 4.15 -26.10 7.60
C CYS A 12 4.46 -25.27 6.34
N VAL A 13 3.64 -25.37 5.29
CA VAL A 13 3.80 -24.58 4.05
C VAL A 13 3.51 -23.10 4.34
N VAL A 14 2.47 -22.80 5.12
CA VAL A 14 2.16 -21.45 5.63
C VAL A 14 3.20 -20.98 6.68
N ARG A 15 3.78 -21.90 7.50
CA ARG A 15 4.87 -21.56 8.45
C ARG A 15 6.13 -21.05 7.75
N CYS A 16 6.51 -21.68 6.64
CA CYS A 16 7.72 -21.30 5.90
C CYS A 16 7.47 -20.10 5.00
N SER A 17 6.38 -20.07 4.23
CA SER A 17 6.12 -18.99 3.27
C SER A 17 5.69 -17.67 3.93
N SER A 18 4.85 -17.70 4.96
CA SER A 18 4.31 -16.46 5.58
C SER A 18 5.24 -15.82 6.60
N GLN A 19 6.15 -16.58 7.22
CA GLN A 19 7.15 -16.05 8.15
C GLN A 19 8.33 -15.41 7.42
N LEU A 20 8.68 -15.93 6.24
CA LEU A 20 9.57 -15.26 5.28
C LEU A 20 8.90 -14.03 4.67
N GLY A 21 7.62 -14.08 4.29
CA GLY A 21 6.88 -12.91 3.78
C GLY A 21 6.79 -11.74 4.76
N GLY A 22 6.48 -12.00 6.03
CA GLY A 22 6.42 -10.98 7.07
C GLY A 22 7.78 -10.39 7.44
N LEU A 23 8.82 -11.23 7.59
CA LEU A 23 10.18 -10.73 7.82
C LEU A 23 10.77 -10.01 6.61
N THR A 24 10.46 -10.44 5.39
CA THR A 24 10.92 -9.75 4.17
C THR A 24 10.19 -8.44 3.97
N LEU A 25 8.87 -8.34 4.22
CA LEU A 25 8.15 -7.06 4.20
C LEU A 25 8.60 -6.11 5.32
N LEU A 26 8.87 -6.63 6.52
CA LEU A 26 9.47 -5.82 7.59
C LEU A 26 10.90 -5.41 7.25
N ALA A 27 11.72 -6.30 6.70
CA ALA A 27 13.08 -5.98 6.28
C ALA A 27 13.09 -5.00 5.09
N LEU A 28 12.14 -5.10 4.16
CA LEU A 28 11.95 -4.15 3.05
C LEU A 28 11.41 -2.81 3.56
N GLY A 29 10.47 -2.81 4.51
CA GLY A 29 9.98 -1.59 5.15
C GLY A 29 11.08 -0.89 5.96
N ILE A 30 11.86 -1.67 6.72
CA ILE A 30 13.03 -1.18 7.45
C ILE A 30 14.10 -0.68 6.47
N TRP A 31 14.44 -1.44 5.42
CA TRP A 31 15.41 -1.04 4.39
C TRP A 31 14.98 0.25 3.69
N ALA A 32 13.73 0.34 3.23
CA ALA A 32 13.17 1.54 2.61
C ALA A 32 13.19 2.74 3.58
N SER A 33 12.94 2.50 4.87
CA SER A 33 13.04 3.55 5.90
C SER A 33 14.47 3.88 6.33
N ALA A 34 15.42 2.95 6.22
CA ALA A 34 16.81 3.09 6.67
C ALA A 34 17.71 3.74 5.60
N ASP A 35 17.39 3.56 4.32
CA ASP A 35 17.96 4.38 3.25
C ASP A 35 17.47 5.85 3.38
N GLY A 36 16.29 6.07 3.97
CA GLY A 36 15.86 7.38 4.50
C GLY A 36 16.47 7.74 5.87
N GLY A 37 16.84 6.76 6.69
CA GLY A 37 17.38 6.94 8.04
C GLY A 37 18.83 7.38 8.10
N SER A 38 19.64 7.02 7.10
CA SER A 38 21.00 7.54 6.91
C SER A 38 21.01 9.06 6.64
N PHE A 39 19.86 9.61 6.24
CA PHE A 39 19.63 11.05 6.09
C PHE A 39 19.14 11.72 7.39
N LEU A 40 18.39 11.01 8.24
CA LEU A 40 17.91 11.51 9.54
C LEU A 40 19.03 11.74 10.56
N GLN A 41 20.13 10.98 10.49
CA GLN A 41 21.30 11.22 11.35
C GLN A 41 22.07 12.50 10.96
N THR A 42 21.83 13.03 9.76
CA THR A 42 22.42 14.27 9.24
C THR A 42 21.53 15.50 9.48
N LEU A 43 20.24 15.29 9.82
CA LEU A 43 19.26 16.34 10.11
C LEU A 43 19.02 16.58 11.61
N GLY A 44 20.04 16.33 12.44
CA GLY A 44 20.00 16.56 13.90
C GLY A 44 19.87 18.02 14.35
N THR A 45 19.54 18.96 13.47
CA THR A 45 19.32 20.37 13.85
C THR A 45 18.21 20.98 12.99
N TYR A 46 17.29 21.70 13.65
CA TYR A 46 16.17 22.48 13.10
C TYR A 46 14.81 21.78 12.95
N SER A 47 14.24 21.46 14.10
CA SER A 47 12.90 21.87 14.58
C SER A 47 11.80 22.29 13.57
N THR A 48 10.61 21.72 13.82
CA THR A 48 9.25 22.32 13.71
C THR A 48 8.51 22.44 12.37
N GLN A 49 9.01 21.85 11.28
CA GLN A 49 8.23 21.76 10.02
C GLN A 49 8.20 20.34 9.44
N ALA A 50 8.35 19.33 10.32
CA ALA A 50 8.34 17.91 10.00
C ALA A 50 6.92 17.28 9.97
N MET A 51 5.85 18.08 10.11
CA MET A 51 4.50 17.55 10.31
C MET A 51 3.83 17.02 9.03
N GLN A 52 4.32 17.38 7.83
CA GLN A 52 3.67 17.02 6.56
C GLN A 52 4.33 15.82 5.84
N PHE A 53 5.64 15.60 6.01
CA PHE A 53 6.37 14.41 5.52
C PHE A 53 5.90 13.10 6.19
N LEU A 54 5.02 13.20 7.19
CA LEU A 54 4.49 12.10 7.97
C LEU A 54 3.22 11.48 7.40
N ASN A 55 2.70 11.83 6.22
CA ASN A 55 1.42 11.24 5.79
C ASN A 55 1.56 9.94 4.98
N VAL A 56 2.20 9.95 3.81
CA VAL A 56 2.28 8.74 2.96
C VAL A 56 3.28 7.72 3.53
N GLY A 57 4.46 8.17 3.96
CA GLY A 57 5.47 7.29 4.57
C GLY A 57 5.00 6.66 5.89
N PHE A 58 4.36 7.42 6.77
CA PHE A 58 3.76 6.89 8.00
C PHE A 58 2.60 5.96 7.70
N PHE A 59 1.78 6.23 6.67
CA PHE A 59 0.70 5.34 6.26
C PHE A 59 1.26 3.98 5.82
N CYS A 60 2.30 3.97 4.98
CA CYS A 60 3.00 2.74 4.59
C CYS A 60 3.62 2.00 5.79
N ILE A 61 4.25 2.73 6.72
CA ILE A 61 4.81 2.15 7.96
C ILE A 61 3.69 1.58 8.83
N ALA A 62 2.59 2.31 9.01
CA ALA A 62 1.45 1.89 9.83
C ALA A 62 0.81 0.63 9.26
N VAL A 63 0.56 0.57 7.95
CA VAL A 63 0.08 -0.63 7.26
C VAL A 63 1.08 -1.78 7.44
N GLY A 64 2.38 -1.54 7.24
CA GLY A 64 3.42 -2.55 7.44
C GLY A 64 3.46 -3.11 8.87
N VAL A 65 3.33 -2.27 9.89
CA VAL A 65 3.26 -2.68 11.30
C VAL A 65 2.00 -3.51 11.57
N VAL A 66 0.85 -3.08 11.06
CA VAL A 66 -0.40 -3.84 11.21
C VAL A 66 -0.27 -5.22 10.57
N LEU A 67 0.21 -5.30 9.32
CA LEU A 67 0.43 -6.57 8.63
C LEU A 67 1.42 -7.49 9.38
N ALA A 68 2.48 -6.92 9.94
CA ALA A 68 3.43 -7.67 10.76
C ALA A 68 2.80 -8.22 12.05
N LEU A 69 2.00 -7.41 12.76
CA LEU A 69 1.28 -7.83 13.95
C LEU A 69 0.26 -8.95 13.62
N LEU A 70 -0.46 -8.84 12.51
CA LEU A 70 -1.37 -9.89 12.03
C LEU A 70 -0.62 -11.19 11.73
N GLY A 71 0.54 -11.11 11.07
CA GLY A 71 1.40 -12.25 10.81
C GLY A 71 1.90 -12.92 12.09
N LEU A 72 2.35 -12.13 13.07
CA LEU A 72 2.74 -12.64 14.38
C LEU A 72 1.56 -13.31 15.08
N LEU A 73 0.40 -12.64 15.16
CA LEU A 73 -0.80 -13.20 15.79
C LEU A 73 -1.22 -14.53 15.15
N GLY A 74 -1.18 -14.64 13.82
CA GLY A 74 -1.44 -15.89 13.11
C GLY A 74 -0.46 -17.01 13.51
N PHE A 75 0.85 -16.69 13.61
CA PHE A 75 1.86 -17.64 14.05
C PHE A 75 1.67 -18.08 15.52
N TRP A 76 1.45 -17.11 16.42
CA TRP A 76 1.19 -17.38 17.84
C TRP A 76 -0.10 -18.17 18.05
N ALA A 77 -1.17 -17.89 17.30
CA ALA A 77 -2.44 -18.62 17.36
C ALA A 77 -2.25 -20.09 16.98
N ALA A 78 -1.47 -20.34 15.91
CA ALA A 78 -1.14 -21.68 15.48
C ALA A 78 -0.19 -22.40 16.46
N HIS A 79 0.73 -21.72 17.15
CA HIS A 79 1.67 -22.36 18.07
C HIS A 79 1.07 -22.63 19.46
N ARG A 80 0.35 -21.65 20.03
CA ARG A 80 -0.15 -21.74 21.41
C ARG A 80 -1.40 -22.59 21.55
N GLU A 81 -2.03 -23.01 20.44
CA GLU A 81 -3.30 -23.77 20.42
C GLU A 81 -4.35 -23.16 21.37
N SER A 82 -4.38 -21.82 21.45
CA SER A 82 -5.27 -21.08 22.35
C SER A 82 -6.52 -20.63 21.60
N LYS A 83 -7.70 -21.02 22.11
CA LYS A 83 -9.01 -20.67 21.56
C LYS A 83 -9.20 -19.16 21.43
N CYS A 84 -8.78 -18.40 22.44
CA CYS A 84 -8.94 -16.94 22.47
C CYS A 84 -8.11 -16.25 21.36
N LEU A 85 -6.85 -16.69 21.17
CA LEU A 85 -5.95 -16.11 20.17
C LEU A 85 -6.43 -16.41 18.74
N LEU A 86 -7.00 -17.59 18.53
CA LEU A 86 -7.57 -18.01 17.26
C LEU A 86 -8.85 -17.22 16.90
N LEU A 87 -9.70 -16.96 17.89
CA LEU A 87 -10.92 -16.16 17.72
C LEU A 87 -10.60 -14.68 17.48
N MET A 88 -9.58 -14.13 18.14
CA MET A 88 -9.06 -12.79 17.86
C MET A 88 -8.54 -12.67 16.44
N PHE A 89 -7.73 -13.62 15.98
CA PHE A 89 -7.22 -13.65 14.61
C PHE A 89 -8.37 -13.70 13.58
N PHE A 90 -9.33 -14.61 13.77
CA PHE A 90 -10.52 -14.69 12.93
C PHE A 90 -11.29 -13.36 12.87
N SER A 91 -11.50 -12.73 14.03
CA SER A 91 -12.26 -11.48 14.12
C SER A 91 -11.59 -10.33 13.39
N ILE A 92 -10.26 -10.21 13.48
CA ILE A 92 -9.54 -9.14 12.78
C ILE A 92 -9.55 -9.37 11.26
N VAL A 93 -9.31 -10.60 10.79
CA VAL A 93 -9.39 -10.92 9.36
C VAL A 93 -10.80 -10.67 8.80
N LEU A 94 -11.84 -11.00 9.57
CA LEU A 94 -13.22 -10.71 9.18
C LEU A 94 -13.49 -9.21 9.02
N ILE A 95 -12.98 -8.37 9.94
CA ILE A 95 -13.12 -6.92 9.85
C ILE A 95 -12.40 -6.38 8.61
N ILE A 96 -11.20 -6.89 8.30
CA ILE A 96 -10.44 -6.51 7.10
C ILE A 96 -11.23 -6.88 5.84
N PHE A 97 -11.73 -8.11 5.73
CA PHE A 97 -12.53 -8.55 4.60
C PHE A 97 -13.78 -7.65 4.37
N ILE A 98 -14.48 -7.29 5.45
CA ILE A 98 -15.64 -6.38 5.36
C ILE A 98 -15.19 -4.98 4.89
N ALA A 99 -14.07 -4.48 5.41
CA ALA A 99 -13.52 -3.19 5.00
C ALA A 99 -13.06 -3.20 3.53
N GLU A 100 -12.45 -4.28 3.05
CA GLU A 100 -12.05 -4.44 1.64
C GLU A 100 -13.27 -4.45 0.71
N VAL A 101 -14.33 -5.21 1.06
CA VAL A 101 -15.57 -5.23 0.28
C VAL A 101 -16.23 -3.84 0.27
N ALA A 102 -16.26 -3.15 1.41
CA ALA A 102 -16.80 -1.79 1.48
C ALA A 102 -15.99 -0.80 0.64
N ALA A 103 -14.66 -0.87 0.72
CA ALA A 103 -13.76 -0.03 -0.08
C ALA A 103 -13.93 -0.30 -1.58
N ALA A 104 -14.04 -1.58 -1.99
CA ALA A 104 -14.28 -1.96 -3.38
C ALA A 104 -15.63 -1.41 -3.88
N VAL A 105 -16.70 -1.51 -3.08
CA VAL A 105 -18.00 -0.94 -3.43
C VAL A 105 -17.92 0.58 -3.56
N VAL A 106 -17.23 1.28 -2.65
CA VAL A 106 -17.06 2.74 -2.74
C VAL A 106 -16.24 3.14 -3.97
N ALA A 107 -15.14 2.44 -4.26
CA ALA A 107 -14.31 2.70 -5.43
C ALA A 107 -15.07 2.51 -6.75
N LEU A 108 -15.91 1.48 -6.84
CA LEU A 108 -16.67 1.17 -8.05
C LEU A 108 -17.95 2.02 -8.22
N ALA A 109 -18.68 2.28 -7.13
CA ALA A 109 -19.96 2.99 -7.19
C ALA A 109 -19.80 4.52 -7.07
N TYR A 110 -18.71 5.00 -6.46
CA TYR A 110 -18.48 6.42 -6.17
C TYR A 110 -17.06 6.85 -6.53
N SER A 111 -16.67 6.68 -7.79
CA SER A 111 -15.34 7.05 -8.30
C SER A 111 -14.95 8.49 -8.01
N SER A 112 -15.88 9.44 -8.16
CA SER A 112 -15.64 10.86 -7.87
C SER A 112 -15.34 11.14 -6.38
N PHE A 113 -15.93 10.36 -5.48
CA PHE A 113 -15.64 10.47 -4.05
C PHE A 113 -14.26 9.89 -3.72
N ALA A 114 -13.93 8.74 -4.32
CA ALA A 114 -12.62 8.13 -4.19
C ALA A 114 -11.50 9.05 -4.73
N GLU A 115 -11.71 9.64 -5.91
CA GLU A 115 -10.81 10.66 -6.48
C GLU A 115 -10.65 11.84 -5.54
N GLY A 116 -11.73 12.39 -5.00
CA GLY A 116 -11.68 13.52 -4.07
C GLY A 116 -10.83 13.25 -2.83
N ILE A 117 -10.94 12.03 -2.27
CA ILE A 117 -10.06 11.60 -1.18
C ILE A 117 -8.61 11.57 -1.65
N LEU A 118 -8.32 10.85 -2.73
CA LEU A 118 -6.95 10.69 -3.24
C LEU A 118 -6.31 12.05 -3.57
N ARG A 119 -7.05 12.95 -4.21
CA ARG A 119 -6.61 14.31 -4.53
C ARG A 119 -6.22 15.10 -3.29
N ALA A 120 -7.02 15.00 -2.22
CA ALA A 120 -6.73 15.67 -0.95
C ALA A 120 -5.41 15.21 -0.31
N TRP A 121 -4.93 14.00 -0.63
CA TRP A 121 -3.63 13.50 -0.20
C TRP A 121 -2.52 13.79 -1.21
N ALA A 122 -2.80 13.63 -2.51
CA ALA A 122 -1.81 13.70 -3.59
C ALA A 122 -1.37 15.13 -3.90
N THR A 123 -2.30 16.08 -4.01
CA THR A 123 -1.98 17.48 -4.33
C THR A 123 -1.04 18.14 -3.30
N PRO A 124 -1.26 18.05 -1.97
CA PRO A 124 -0.32 18.64 -1.02
C PRO A 124 1.04 17.93 -1.01
N ALA A 125 1.08 16.61 -1.25
CA ALA A 125 2.34 15.88 -1.39
C ALA A 125 3.15 16.38 -2.61
N LEU A 126 2.49 16.57 -3.77
CA LEU A 126 3.10 17.16 -4.95
C LEU A 126 3.58 18.60 -4.71
N LYS A 127 2.75 19.46 -4.10
CA LYS A 127 3.10 20.88 -3.94
C LYS A 127 4.25 21.13 -2.98
N GLU A 128 4.31 20.40 -1.86
CA GLU A 128 5.25 20.68 -0.78
C GLU A 128 6.46 19.74 -0.73
N GLN A 129 6.31 18.49 -1.19
CA GLN A 129 7.32 17.45 -0.97
C GLN A 129 8.07 17.04 -2.22
N TYR A 130 7.46 17.21 -3.40
CA TYR A 130 8.12 16.93 -4.66
C TYR A 130 9.32 17.87 -4.86
N GLY A 131 10.50 17.31 -5.18
CA GLY A 131 11.78 18.02 -5.26
C GLY A 131 12.54 18.16 -3.93
N ASN A 132 11.86 18.03 -2.79
CA ASN A 132 12.48 18.12 -1.46
C ASN A 132 12.72 16.73 -0.85
N ASP A 133 11.76 15.83 -0.98
CA ASP A 133 11.87 14.45 -0.50
C ASP A 133 12.26 13.53 -1.67
N PRO A 134 13.42 12.85 -1.60
CA PRO A 134 13.90 12.01 -2.69
C PRO A 134 13.02 10.78 -2.92
N VAL A 135 12.32 10.28 -1.90
CA VAL A 135 11.39 9.15 -2.01
C VAL A 135 10.13 9.59 -2.75
N VAL A 136 9.51 10.70 -2.33
CA VAL A 136 8.31 11.24 -2.98
C VAL A 136 8.63 11.60 -4.43
N THR A 137 9.76 12.28 -4.66
CA THR A 137 10.19 12.68 -6.00
C THR A 137 10.39 11.45 -6.90
N LYS A 138 11.09 10.40 -6.40
CA LYS A 138 11.32 9.18 -7.19
C LYS A 138 10.02 8.44 -7.52
N ILE A 139 9.09 8.32 -6.57
CA ILE A 139 7.79 7.67 -6.79
C ILE A 139 7.02 8.41 -7.89
N TRP A 140 6.93 9.74 -7.79
CA TRP A 140 6.24 10.54 -8.78
C TRP A 140 6.94 10.52 -10.14
N ASN A 141 8.27 10.61 -10.22
CA ASN A 141 9.00 10.52 -11.49
C ASN A 141 8.78 9.18 -12.19
N THR A 142 8.83 8.10 -11.42
CA THR A 142 8.55 6.76 -11.94
C THR A 142 7.10 6.67 -12.43
N THR A 143 6.15 7.17 -11.63
CA THR A 143 4.72 7.15 -11.99
C THR A 143 4.46 7.94 -13.27
N MET A 144 4.98 9.17 -13.37
CA MET A 144 4.87 10.03 -14.55
C MET A 144 5.52 9.41 -15.79
N THR A 145 6.67 8.75 -15.62
CA THR A 145 7.37 8.07 -16.73
C THR A 145 6.62 6.81 -17.21
N GLU A 146 6.18 5.96 -16.28
CA GLU A 146 5.53 4.68 -16.60
C GLU A 146 4.11 4.87 -17.17
N LEU A 147 3.36 5.82 -16.61
CA LEU A 147 2.00 6.16 -17.05
C LEU A 147 1.95 7.28 -18.10
N LYS A 148 3.11 7.87 -18.46
CA LYS A 148 3.23 8.96 -19.45
C LYS A 148 2.29 10.15 -19.18
N CYS A 149 2.17 10.51 -17.91
CA CYS A 149 1.24 11.49 -17.39
C CYS A 149 1.96 12.58 -16.60
N CYS A 150 1.27 13.66 -16.24
CA CYS A 150 1.84 14.73 -15.44
C CYS A 150 0.88 15.24 -14.35
N GLY A 151 1.37 15.29 -13.11
CA GLY A 151 0.57 15.69 -11.95
C GLY A 151 -0.47 14.63 -11.56
N PHE A 152 -1.34 14.95 -10.60
CA PHE A 152 -2.38 14.00 -10.18
C PHE A 152 -3.59 14.05 -11.13
N THR A 153 -4.17 15.24 -11.26
CA THR A 153 -5.30 15.54 -12.16
C THR A 153 -4.81 16.17 -13.47
N ASN A 154 -3.77 17.01 -13.38
CA ASN A 154 -3.23 17.73 -14.52
C ASN A 154 -1.83 18.29 -14.20
N TYR A 155 -1.06 18.71 -15.22
CA TYR A 155 0.21 19.40 -15.04
C TYR A 155 0.08 20.67 -14.19
N THR A 156 -1.10 21.30 -14.16
CA THR A 156 -1.37 22.47 -13.31
C THR A 156 -1.28 22.19 -11.81
N ASP A 157 -1.28 20.93 -11.39
CA ASP A 157 -1.09 20.59 -9.97
C ASP A 157 0.30 21.01 -9.44
N PHE A 158 1.26 21.20 -10.35
CA PHE A 158 2.58 21.77 -10.02
C PHE A 158 2.58 23.31 -9.96
N GLU A 159 1.52 23.99 -10.38
CA GLU A 159 1.45 25.45 -10.25
C GLU A 159 1.52 25.86 -8.77
N ASP A 160 2.34 26.87 -8.49
CA ASP A 160 2.68 27.32 -7.13
C ASP A 160 3.30 26.24 -6.24
N SER A 161 3.75 25.12 -6.80
CA SER A 161 4.53 24.12 -6.05
C SER A 161 5.92 24.68 -5.69
N ARG A 162 6.49 24.15 -4.62
CA ARG A 162 7.89 24.44 -4.24
C ARG A 162 8.84 24.19 -5.40
N PHE A 163 8.68 23.05 -6.08
CA PHE A 163 9.51 22.66 -7.22
C PHE A 163 9.50 23.70 -8.34
N THR A 164 8.31 24.14 -8.76
CA THR A 164 8.17 25.14 -9.82
C THR A 164 8.75 26.49 -9.41
N ARG A 165 8.61 26.88 -8.13
CA ARG A 165 9.22 28.11 -7.61
C ARG A 165 10.75 28.06 -7.62
N ASP A 166 11.33 26.92 -7.27
CA ASP A 166 12.77 26.74 -7.18
C ASP A 166 13.42 26.55 -8.58
N ASN A 167 12.64 26.17 -9.59
CA ASN A 167 13.10 25.93 -10.96
C ASN A 167 12.54 26.93 -11.99
N ASN A 168 12.34 28.19 -11.60
CA ASN A 168 11.93 29.29 -12.51
C ASN A 168 10.68 28.98 -13.37
N GLY A 169 9.68 28.32 -12.79
CA GLY A 169 8.44 28.01 -13.49
C GLY A 169 8.47 26.74 -14.34
N SER A 170 9.56 25.96 -14.32
CA SER A 170 9.63 24.71 -15.08
C SER A 170 8.89 23.57 -14.37
N LEU A 171 8.39 22.65 -15.19
CA LEU A 171 7.83 21.37 -14.77
C LEU A 171 8.93 20.30 -14.68
N PRO A 172 8.66 19.17 -14.02
CA PRO A 172 9.53 18.01 -14.07
C PRO A 172 9.86 17.59 -15.50
N GLU A 173 11.07 17.08 -15.73
CA GLU A 173 11.46 16.56 -17.05
C GLU A 173 10.56 15.38 -17.46
N ASP A 174 10.20 14.52 -16.50
CA ASP A 174 9.35 13.34 -16.70
C ASP A 174 7.91 13.68 -17.16
N CYS A 175 7.47 14.94 -17.00
CA CYS A 175 6.14 15.39 -17.43
C CYS A 175 6.02 15.62 -18.94
N CYS A 176 7.11 15.94 -19.64
CA CYS A 176 7.06 16.23 -21.08
C CYS A 176 7.66 15.06 -21.88
N LEU A 177 6.92 14.54 -22.84
CA LEU A 177 7.38 13.45 -23.70
C LEU A 177 8.43 13.96 -24.70
N GLY A 178 9.72 13.76 -24.43
CA GLY A 178 10.79 13.92 -25.41
C GLY A 178 12.18 14.27 -24.87
N ASN A 179 13.21 14.09 -25.70
CA ASN A 179 14.64 14.32 -25.41
C ASN A 179 15.00 15.82 -25.25
N GLY A 180 14.38 16.52 -24.31
CA GLY A 180 14.78 17.87 -23.93
C GLY A 180 14.78 18.01 -22.42
N THR A 181 15.89 18.49 -21.87
CA THR A 181 16.12 18.75 -20.43
C THR A 181 15.27 19.91 -19.87
N TYR A 182 14.18 20.28 -20.55
CA TYR A 182 13.35 21.43 -20.17
C TYR A 182 11.89 21.19 -20.57
N CYS A 183 11.05 21.08 -19.55
CA CYS A 183 9.60 20.99 -19.67
C CYS A 183 8.97 22.31 -19.19
N SER A 184 8.25 22.99 -20.08
CA SER A 184 7.50 24.20 -19.74
C SER A 184 5.99 23.91 -19.76
N PRO A 185 5.17 24.66 -19.01
CA PRO A 185 3.71 24.46 -19.01
C PRO A 185 3.09 24.53 -20.41
N GLN A 186 3.62 25.39 -21.30
CA GLN A 186 3.14 25.51 -22.68
C GLN A 186 3.46 24.26 -23.50
N ARG A 187 4.58 23.59 -23.20
CA ARG A 187 4.95 22.34 -23.85
C ARG A 187 4.09 21.18 -23.35
N ALA A 188 3.86 21.08 -22.05
CA ALA A 188 2.94 20.08 -21.48
C ALA A 188 1.52 20.23 -22.06
N LEU A 189 1.05 21.47 -22.23
CA LEU A 189 -0.22 21.75 -22.91
C LEU A 189 -0.21 21.35 -24.39
N LYS A 190 0.87 21.64 -25.11
CA LYS A 190 1.03 21.28 -26.53
C LYS A 190 1.07 19.77 -26.74
N ASP A 191 1.72 19.06 -25.84
CA ASP A 191 1.84 17.60 -25.87
C ASP A 191 0.58 16.90 -25.34
N ASN A 192 -0.45 17.68 -24.94
CA ASN A 192 -1.74 17.22 -24.40
C ASN A 192 -1.58 16.19 -23.28
N VAL A 193 -0.67 16.46 -22.34
CA VAL A 193 -0.35 15.54 -21.26
C VAL A 193 -1.49 15.51 -20.25
N GLU A 194 -2.04 14.33 -20.02
CA GLU A 194 -3.12 14.09 -19.07
C GLU A 194 -2.61 13.87 -17.63
N GLY A 195 -3.52 13.94 -16.67
CA GLY A 195 -3.22 13.66 -15.27
C GLY A 195 -3.02 12.17 -15.01
N CYS A 196 -2.13 11.83 -14.07
CA CYS A 196 -1.82 10.44 -13.78
C CYS A 196 -2.99 9.62 -13.22
N PHE A 197 -4.00 10.27 -12.63
CA PHE A 197 -5.17 9.56 -12.12
C PHE A 197 -6.02 8.97 -13.25
N GLU A 198 -6.25 9.71 -14.33
CA GLU A 198 -7.06 9.24 -15.46
C GLU A 198 -6.37 8.09 -16.20
N GLU A 199 -5.07 8.25 -16.49
CA GLU A 199 -4.24 7.20 -17.09
C GLU A 199 -4.16 5.94 -16.22
N LEU A 200 -4.10 6.10 -14.89
CA LEU A 200 -4.16 4.98 -13.97
C LEU A 200 -5.52 4.26 -14.03
N LEU A 201 -6.63 5.01 -14.10
CA LEU A 201 -7.97 4.43 -14.24
C LEU A 201 -8.11 3.69 -15.57
N GLU A 202 -7.61 4.25 -16.67
CA GLU A 202 -7.61 3.60 -17.98
C GLU A 202 -6.77 2.31 -17.95
N LEU A 203 -5.61 2.33 -17.29
CA LEU A 203 -4.76 1.16 -17.13
C LEU A 203 -5.45 0.07 -16.30
N VAL A 204 -6.16 0.45 -15.23
CA VAL A 204 -6.97 -0.48 -14.42
C VAL A 204 -8.14 -1.04 -15.21
N GLN A 205 -8.84 -0.23 -16.01
CA GLN A 205 -9.94 -0.69 -16.86
C GLN A 205 -9.45 -1.64 -17.97
N THR A 206 -8.33 -1.30 -18.60
CA THR A 206 -7.72 -2.10 -19.66
C THR A 206 -7.21 -3.44 -19.12
N ASN A 207 -6.71 -3.46 -17.88
CA ASN A 207 -6.21 -4.65 -17.20
C ASN A 207 -7.16 -5.17 -16.12
N ALA A 208 -8.46 -4.91 -16.26
CA ALA A 208 -9.46 -5.21 -15.23
C ALA A 208 -9.49 -6.71 -14.86
N ASP A 209 -9.23 -7.59 -15.83
CA ASP A 209 -9.14 -9.04 -15.59
C ASP A 209 -8.00 -9.40 -14.62
N VAL A 210 -6.83 -8.79 -14.80
CA VAL A 210 -5.66 -9.04 -13.94
C VAL A 210 -5.89 -8.46 -12.56
N VAL A 211 -6.34 -7.21 -12.48
CA VAL A 211 -6.61 -6.53 -11.20
C VAL A 211 -7.71 -7.24 -10.42
N GLY A 212 -8.80 -7.61 -11.10
CA GLY A 212 -9.89 -8.39 -10.53
C GLY A 212 -9.44 -9.78 -10.07
N GLY A 213 -8.56 -10.44 -10.83
CA GLY A 213 -7.96 -11.71 -10.45
C GLY A 213 -7.10 -11.62 -9.17
N VAL A 214 -6.29 -10.58 -9.05
CA VAL A 214 -5.50 -10.31 -7.83
C VAL A 214 -6.43 -10.06 -6.63
N ALA A 215 -7.44 -9.21 -6.78
CA ALA A 215 -8.40 -8.90 -5.72
C ALA A 215 -9.19 -10.15 -5.27
N ALA A 216 -9.66 -10.96 -6.23
CA ALA A 216 -10.35 -12.22 -5.94
C ALA A 216 -9.42 -13.22 -5.23
N GLY A 217 -8.14 -13.27 -5.62
CA GLY A 217 -7.12 -14.10 -4.97
C GLY A 217 -6.89 -13.72 -3.50
N ILE A 218 -6.81 -12.41 -3.21
CA ILE A 218 -6.69 -11.90 -1.84
C ILE A 218 -7.91 -12.32 -1.02
N GLY A 219 -9.12 -12.02 -1.49
CA GLY A 219 -10.36 -12.38 -0.78
C GLY A 219 -10.50 -13.91 -0.56
N ALA A 220 -10.12 -14.73 -1.55
CA ALA A 220 -10.12 -16.18 -1.40
C ALA A 220 -9.13 -16.65 -0.32
N MET A 221 -7.96 -16.02 -0.23
CA MET A 221 -6.96 -16.32 0.79
C MET A 221 -7.45 -15.95 2.20
N GLU A 222 -8.12 -14.81 2.35
CA GLU A 222 -8.71 -14.40 3.62
C GLU A 222 -9.82 -15.36 4.08
N ILE A 223 -10.70 -15.77 3.16
CA ILE A 223 -11.75 -16.76 3.44
C ILE A 223 -11.12 -18.09 3.87
N ALA A 224 -10.07 -18.55 3.18
CA ALA A 224 -9.37 -19.77 3.56
C ALA A 224 -8.75 -19.65 4.97
N ALA A 225 -8.15 -18.51 5.31
CA ALA A 225 -7.60 -18.25 6.64
C ALA A 225 -8.69 -18.28 7.73
N MET A 226 -9.85 -17.69 7.45
CA MET A 226 -11.02 -17.71 8.33
C MET A 226 -11.55 -19.14 8.55
N VAL A 227 -11.70 -19.92 7.48
CA VAL A 227 -12.16 -21.32 7.54
C VAL A 227 -11.20 -22.18 8.36
N VAL A 228 -9.89 -22.06 8.13
CA VAL A 228 -8.87 -22.79 8.90
C VAL A 228 -8.91 -22.40 10.37
N SER A 229 -9.13 -21.11 10.67
CA SER A 229 -9.21 -20.62 12.05
C SER A 229 -10.41 -21.20 12.79
N ILE A 230 -11.60 -21.20 12.18
CA ILE A 230 -12.79 -21.83 12.78
C ILE A 230 -12.60 -23.34 12.92
N TYR A 231 -12.07 -24.01 11.90
CA TYR A 231 -11.84 -25.45 11.95
C TYR A 231 -10.92 -25.83 13.11
N LEU A 232 -9.80 -25.11 13.27
CA LEU A 232 -8.86 -25.34 14.37
C LEU A 232 -9.50 -25.02 15.73
N TYR A 233 -10.38 -24.01 15.81
CA TYR A 233 -11.11 -23.67 17.03
C TYR A 233 -12.01 -24.83 17.46
N CYS A 234 -12.84 -25.33 16.54
CA CYS A 234 -13.72 -26.48 16.82
C CYS A 234 -12.93 -27.73 17.18
N HIS A 235 -11.77 -27.96 16.54
CA HIS A 235 -10.92 -29.10 16.87
C HIS A 235 -10.36 -29.02 18.30
N LEU A 236 -9.91 -27.83 18.72
CA LEU A 236 -9.41 -27.60 20.07
C LEU A 236 -10.52 -27.69 21.12
N ASP A 237 -11.72 -27.22 20.79
CA ASP A 237 -12.88 -27.31 21.67
C ASP A 237 -13.29 -28.76 21.95
N ASN A 238 -13.40 -29.57 20.89
CA ASN A 238 -13.66 -31.00 21.01
C ASN A 238 -12.57 -31.73 21.82
N ARG A 239 -11.30 -31.32 21.69
CA ARG A 239 -10.20 -31.93 22.46
C ARG A 239 -10.28 -31.65 23.96
N GLU A 240 -10.78 -30.48 24.35
CA GLU A 240 -10.96 -30.14 25.78
C GLU A 240 -12.18 -30.86 26.38
N THR A 241 -13.29 -30.94 25.65
CA THR A 241 -14.48 -31.69 26.12
C THR A 241 -14.21 -33.18 26.32
N ILE A 242 -13.33 -33.81 25.53
CA ILE A 242 -12.95 -35.22 25.69
C ILE A 242 -12.06 -35.46 26.94
N LYS A 243 -11.39 -34.42 27.44
CA LYS A 243 -10.47 -34.54 28.60
C LYS A 243 -11.14 -34.24 29.95
N ALA A 244 -12.34 -33.66 29.93
CA ALA A 244 -13.14 -33.34 31.12
C ALA A 244 -14.06 -34.52 31.46
#